data_AF-A0A2E5JK82-F1
#
_entry.id   AF-A0A2E5JK82-F1
#
_cell.length_a   1.000
_cell.length_b   1.000
_cell.length_c   1.000
_cell.angle_alpha   90.00
_cell.angle_beta   90.00
_cell.angle_gamma   90.00
#
_symmetry.space_group_name_H-M   'P 1'
#
loop_
_entity.id
_entity.type
_entity.pdbx_description
1 polymer ?
#
loop_
_entity_poly.entity_id
_entity_poly.type
_entity_poly.pdbx_seq_one_letter_code
_entity_poly.pdbx_strand_id
1 'polypeptide(L)'
;MIRQIILVLGLLFLVALNAEARTYIQCAGQASDRVVVNLDDAASTLFMTSGVDDPDEVRVLKKIKLYNETEKSFEYMSVDEEIMVSVPRHVVGNILNGFEVILTFLDSEYEYKMPCYSNVF
;
A
#
# COMPACT_ATOMS: atom_id res chain seq x y z
N MET A 1 -38.84 0.28 -21.49
CA MET A 1 -37.65 1.17 -21.47
C MET A 1 -37.23 1.59 -20.06
N ILE A 2 -38.11 2.16 -19.22
CA ILE A 2 -37.77 2.60 -17.85
C ILE A 2 -37.14 1.48 -16.98
N ARG A 3 -37.65 0.24 -17.08
CA ARG A 3 -37.17 -0.93 -16.31
C ARG A 3 -35.70 -1.29 -16.60
N GLN A 4 -35.24 -1.10 -17.84
CA GLN A 4 -33.85 -1.40 -18.23
C GLN A 4 -32.89 -0.32 -17.73
N ILE A 5 -33.33 0.95 -17.69
CA ILE A 5 -32.54 2.07 -17.17
C ILE A 5 -32.28 1.90 -15.68
N ILE A 6 -33.28 1.49 -14.90
CA ILE A 6 -33.15 1.24 -13.46
C ILE A 6 -32.17 0.08 -13.19
N LEU A 7 -32.23 -0.98 -13.98
CA LEU A 7 -31.31 -2.12 -13.88
C LEU A 7 -29.86 -1.74 -14.18
N VAL A 8 -29.63 -0.94 -15.22
CA VAL A 8 -28.29 -0.45 -15.59
C VAL A 8 -27.73 0.50 -14.51
N LEU A 9 -28.56 1.42 -14.01
CA LEU A 9 -28.17 2.31 -12.90
C LEU A 9 -27.89 1.54 -11.60
N GLY A 10 -28.68 0.51 -11.29
CA GLY A 10 -28.44 -0.36 -10.14
C GLY A 10 -27.15 -1.15 -10.24
N LEU A 11 -26.83 -1.67 -11.43
CA LEU A 11 -25.55 -2.33 -11.71
C LEU A 11 -24.37 -1.38 -11.59
N LEU A 12 -24.48 -0.15 -12.12
CA LEU A 12 -23.44 0.87 -11.99
C LEU A 12 -23.22 1.31 -10.53
N PHE A 13 -24.30 1.44 -9.75
CA PHE A 13 -24.19 1.69 -8.30
C PHE A 13 -23.57 0.53 -7.56
N LEU A 14 -23.90 -0.72 -7.89
CA LEU A 14 -23.28 -1.91 -7.29
C LEU A 14 -21.80 -2.03 -7.67
N VAL A 15 -21.42 -1.71 -8.90
CA VAL A 15 -20.02 -1.67 -9.32
C VAL A 15 -19.27 -0.54 -8.60
N ALA A 16 -19.88 0.63 -8.45
CA ALA A 16 -19.29 1.75 -7.71
C ALA A 16 -19.21 1.50 -6.18
N LEU A 17 -20.09 0.67 -5.62
CA LEU A 17 -20.10 0.33 -4.19
C LEU A 17 -19.19 -0.86 -3.83
N ASN A 18 -18.82 -1.71 -4.79
CA ASN A 18 -17.96 -2.88 -4.55
C ASN A 18 -16.51 -2.69 -5.00
N ALA A 19 -16.21 -1.60 -5.72
CA ALA A 19 -14.84 -1.24 -6.04
C ALA A 19 -14.25 -0.44 -4.86
N GLU A 20 -13.95 -1.12 -3.75
CA GLU A 20 -12.94 -0.64 -2.83
C GLU A 20 -11.63 -0.58 -3.64
N ALA A 21 -11.27 0.62 -4.06
CA ALA A 21 -10.14 0.84 -4.95
C ALA A 21 -8.85 0.50 -4.19
N ARG A 22 -8.26 -0.65 -4.48
CA ARG A 22 -7.07 -1.12 -3.78
C ARG A 22 -5.87 -0.37 -4.32
N THR A 23 -5.14 0.30 -3.43
CA THR A 23 -3.92 1.01 -3.82
C THR A 23 -2.74 0.08 -3.60
N TYR A 24 -2.09 -0.31 -4.69
CA TYR A 24 -0.85 -1.08 -4.66
C TYR A 24 0.32 -0.14 -4.92
N ILE A 25 1.24 -0.10 -3.99
CA ILE A 25 2.45 0.71 -4.06
C ILE A 25 3.63 -0.23 -4.24
N GLN A 26 4.40 -0.04 -5.29
CA GLN A 26 5.57 -0.85 -5.60
C GLN A 26 6.81 0.03 -5.51
N CYS A 27 7.75 -0.39 -4.67
CA CYS A 27 8.95 0.35 -4.32
C CYS A 27 10.20 -0.45 -4.69
N ALA A 28 11.27 0.26 -5.07
CA ALA A 28 12.57 -0.34 -5.38
C ALA A 28 13.68 0.32 -4.55
N GLY A 29 14.53 -0.46 -3.89
CA GLY A 29 15.68 0.03 -3.11
C GLY A 29 17.00 0.02 -3.89
N GLN A 30 18.13 0.08 -3.19
CA GLN A 30 19.44 -0.07 -3.82
C GLN A 30 19.77 -1.56 -4.07
N ALA A 31 20.45 -1.84 -5.18
CA ALA A 31 20.93 -3.15 -5.63
C ALA A 31 19.89 -4.21 -6.05
N SER A 32 18.82 -4.50 -5.30
CA SER A 32 17.78 -5.45 -5.75
C SER A 32 16.51 -5.49 -4.87
N ASP A 33 16.45 -4.68 -3.82
CA ASP A 33 15.33 -4.70 -2.89
C ASP A 33 14.02 -4.28 -3.57
N ARG A 34 12.94 -5.01 -3.31
CA ARG A 34 11.60 -4.63 -3.76
C ARG A 34 10.63 -4.69 -2.59
N VAL A 35 9.78 -3.69 -2.51
CA VAL A 35 8.69 -3.64 -1.53
C VAL A 35 7.38 -3.46 -2.27
N VAL A 36 6.33 -4.15 -1.82
CA VAL A 36 4.96 -3.89 -2.25
C VAL A 36 4.12 -3.59 -1.02
N VAL A 37 3.46 -2.44 -1.00
CA VAL A 37 2.46 -2.07 0.02
C VAL A 37 1.09 -2.16 -0.63
N ASN A 38 0.25 -3.05 -0.14
CA ASN A 38 -1.15 -3.11 -0.51
C ASN A 38 -1.96 -2.41 0.56
N LEU A 39 -2.66 -1.35 0.17
CA LEU A 39 -3.56 -0.60 1.02
C LEU A 39 -4.99 -1.00 0.67
N ASP A 40 -5.57 -1.77 1.58
CA ASP A 40 -6.96 -2.21 1.61
C ASP A 40 -7.47 -1.87 3.01
N ASP A 41 -8.54 -1.08 3.08
CA ASP A 41 -9.12 -0.54 4.32
C ASP A 41 -9.31 -1.62 5.40
N ALA A 42 -9.56 -2.88 4.99
CA ALA A 42 -9.72 -4.00 5.90
C ALA A 42 -8.47 -4.90 6.06
N ALA A 43 -7.60 -4.98 5.05
CA ALA A 43 -6.55 -6.00 4.96
C ALA A 43 -5.23 -5.52 4.33
N SER A 44 -4.72 -4.39 4.80
CA SER A 44 -3.45 -3.82 4.32
C SER A 44 -2.24 -4.71 4.65
N THR A 45 -1.31 -4.84 3.70
CA THR A 45 -0.16 -5.77 3.77
C THR A 45 1.12 -5.17 3.20
N LEU A 46 2.25 -5.50 3.83
CA LEU A 46 3.60 -5.14 3.39
C LEU A 46 4.36 -6.39 2.93
N PHE A 47 4.84 -6.38 1.70
CA PHE A 47 5.71 -7.40 1.11
C PHE A 47 7.09 -6.80 0.90
N MET A 48 8.15 -7.51 1.29
CA MET A 48 9.52 -7.06 1.05
C MET A 48 10.38 -8.24 0.61
N THR A 49 11.22 -8.03 -0.38
CA THR A 49 12.29 -8.95 -0.79
C THR A 49 13.59 -8.20 -0.69
N SER A 50 14.54 -8.75 0.10
CA SER A 50 15.91 -8.27 0.13
C SER A 50 16.65 -8.86 -1.06
N GLY A 51 17.52 -8.05 -1.64
CA GLY A 51 18.34 -8.49 -2.74
C GLY A 51 19.80 -8.61 -2.33
N VAL A 52 20.35 -9.79 -2.58
CA VAL A 52 21.75 -10.23 -2.35
C VAL A 52 22.00 -10.83 -0.96
N ASP A 53 21.46 -12.04 -0.74
CA ASP A 53 22.18 -13.20 -0.13
C ASP A 53 21.26 -14.40 0.22
N ASP A 54 19.93 -14.33 -0.02
CA ASP A 54 19.05 -15.48 0.18
C ASP A 54 18.03 -15.64 -0.97
N PRO A 55 18.17 -16.66 -1.84
CA PRO A 55 17.28 -16.89 -2.98
C PRO A 55 15.86 -17.34 -2.58
N ASP A 56 15.61 -17.66 -1.31
CA ASP A 56 14.30 -18.08 -0.78
C ASP A 56 13.59 -16.97 0.04
N GLU A 57 14.13 -15.75 0.11
CA GLU A 57 13.59 -14.69 0.96
C GLU A 57 12.54 -13.82 0.26
N VAL A 58 11.38 -14.44 -0.05
CA VAL A 58 10.12 -13.71 -0.22
C VAL A 58 9.44 -13.67 1.14
N ARG A 59 9.82 -12.69 1.98
CA ARG A 59 9.07 -12.50 3.22
C ARG A 59 7.83 -11.67 2.93
N VAL A 60 6.68 -12.33 2.87
CA VAL A 60 5.39 -11.69 3.19
C VAL A 60 5.52 -11.26 4.64
N LEU A 61 5.94 -10.03 4.90
CA LEU A 61 6.43 -9.69 6.23
C LEU A 61 5.27 -9.42 7.16
N LYS A 62 4.33 -8.50 6.86
CA LYS A 62 3.43 -8.04 7.93
C LYS A 62 2.04 -7.62 7.46
N LYS A 63 1.03 -8.01 8.26
CA LYS A 63 -0.24 -7.28 8.32
C LYS A 63 0.06 -5.93 8.92
N ILE A 64 -0.32 -4.88 8.21
CA ILE A 64 -0.17 -3.51 8.68
C ILE A 64 -1.56 -2.92 8.90
N LYS A 65 -1.70 -2.07 9.92
CA LYS A 65 -2.94 -1.35 10.21
C LYS A 65 -2.66 0.13 10.24
N LEU A 66 -3.63 0.93 9.81
CA LEU A 66 -3.57 2.37 9.97
C LEU A 66 -3.38 2.67 11.47
N TYR A 67 -2.24 3.28 11.78
CA TYR A 67 -1.89 3.69 13.13
C TYR A 67 -2.25 5.16 13.33
N ASN A 68 -1.93 5.99 12.35
CA ASN A 68 -2.15 7.42 12.42
C ASN A 68 -2.34 8.02 11.02
N GLU A 69 -3.08 9.12 10.97
CA GLU A 69 -3.35 9.86 9.75
C GLU A 69 -3.03 11.34 9.99
N THR A 70 -2.10 11.86 9.21
CA THR A 70 -1.73 13.27 9.26
C THR A 70 -2.21 13.99 8.00
N GLU A 71 -2.04 15.32 7.95
CA GLU A 71 -2.30 16.09 6.74
C GLU A 71 -1.41 15.67 5.56
N LYS A 72 -0.24 15.07 5.82
CA LYS A 72 0.78 14.78 4.81
C LYS A 72 0.93 13.29 4.50
N SER A 73 0.64 12.41 5.45
CA SER A 73 0.93 10.98 5.37
C SER A 73 -0.15 10.12 6.05
N PHE A 74 -0.28 8.89 5.57
CA PHE A 74 -0.86 7.77 6.29
C PHE A 74 0.27 6.94 6.89
N GLU A 75 0.20 6.68 8.17
CA GLU A 75 1.18 5.90 8.91
C GLU A 75 0.56 4.56 9.29
N TYR A 76 1.13 3.49 8.76
CA TYR A 76 0.71 2.12 9.03
C TYR A 76 1.73 1.44 9.92
N MET A 77 1.28 0.74 10.95
CA MET A 77 2.14 -0.02 11.84
C MET A 77 1.87 -1.52 11.67
N SER A 78 2.93 -2.32 11.70
CA SER A 78 2.79 -3.77 11.73
C SER A 78 2.08 -4.25 13.00
N VAL A 79 1.29 -5.30 12.88
CA VAL A 79 0.59 -5.95 14.01
C VAL A 79 1.52 -6.83 14.85
N ASP A 80 2.61 -7.32 14.26
CA ASP A 80 3.46 -8.38 14.84
C ASP A 80 4.91 -7.94 15.06
N GLU A 81 5.36 -6.86 14.42
CA GLU A 81 6.70 -6.28 14.56
C GLU A 81 6.61 -4.77 14.72
N GLU A 82 7.67 -4.16 15.24
CA GLU A 82 7.74 -2.71 15.40
C GLU A 82 8.25 -2.01 14.13
N ILE A 83 7.55 -2.18 13.01
CA ILE A 83 7.83 -1.45 11.75
C ILE A 83 6.67 -0.49 11.45
N MET A 84 7.02 0.75 11.16
CA MET A 84 6.11 1.79 10.69
C MET A 84 6.36 2.11 9.21
N VAL A 85 5.29 2.17 8.43
CA VAL A 85 5.28 2.47 6.99
C VAL A 85 4.56 3.80 6.81
N SER A 86 5.27 4.82 6.36
CA SER A 86 4.70 6.14 6.08
C SER A 86 4.49 6.33 4.58
N VAL A 87 3.23 6.47 4.18
CA VAL A 87 2.79 6.65 2.79
C VAL A 87 2.26 8.08 2.60
N PRO A 88 2.72 8.83 1.59
CA PRO A 88 2.18 10.16 1.34
C PRO A 88 0.68 10.13 1.04
N ARG A 89 -0.09 11.03 1.66
CA ARG A 89 -1.57 11.02 1.58
C ARG A 89 -2.09 11.10 0.15
N HIS A 90 -1.44 11.89 -0.69
CA HIS A 90 -1.83 12.12 -2.08
C HIS A 90 -1.67 10.88 -2.99
N VAL A 91 -1.00 9.81 -2.52
CA VAL A 91 -0.80 8.57 -3.27
C VAL A 91 -1.99 7.63 -3.15
N VAL A 92 -2.67 7.60 -2.00
CA VAL A 92 -3.76 6.66 -1.73
C VAL A 92 -4.94 6.98 -2.64
N GLY A 93 -5.39 6.00 -3.43
CA GLY A 93 -6.44 6.15 -4.43
C GLY A 93 -6.00 6.77 -5.75
N ASN A 94 -4.70 7.00 -5.97
CA ASN A 94 -4.17 7.60 -7.21
C ASN A 94 -3.10 6.72 -7.87
N ILE A 95 -3.03 6.78 -9.21
CA ILE A 95 -1.97 6.16 -10.01
C ILE A 95 -0.86 7.20 -10.20
N LEU A 96 0.31 6.96 -9.62
CA LEU A 96 1.45 7.89 -9.63
C LEU A 96 2.74 7.17 -9.96
N ASN A 97 3.58 7.80 -10.79
CA ASN A 97 4.91 7.31 -11.14
C ASN A 97 5.96 8.21 -10.48
N GLY A 98 6.36 7.87 -9.25
CA GLY A 98 7.41 8.57 -8.50
C GLY A 98 6.90 9.26 -7.24
N PHE A 99 7.18 8.64 -6.10
CA PHE A 99 7.07 9.22 -4.74
C PHE A 99 7.96 8.38 -3.81
N GLU A 100 8.08 8.79 -2.55
CA GLU A 100 8.85 8.05 -1.55
C GLU A 100 7.91 7.46 -0.49
N VAL A 101 8.14 6.20 -0.15
CA VAL A 101 7.61 5.57 1.07
C VAL A 101 8.75 5.45 2.06
N ILE A 102 8.46 5.75 3.33
CA ILE A 102 9.45 5.67 4.41
C ILE A 102 9.13 4.45 5.26
N LEU A 103 10.13 3.60 5.48
CA LEU A 103 10.10 2.50 6.44
C LEU A 103 10.92 2.89 7.66
N THR A 104 10.29 2.89 8.83
CA THR A 104 10.93 3.17 10.12
C THR A 104 10.87 1.91 10.98
N PHE A 105 12.02 1.40 11.39
CA PHE A 105 12.11 0.24 12.30
C PHE A 105 12.22 0.78 13.73
N LEU A 106 11.22 0.62 14.60
CA LEU A 106 11.18 1.31 15.90
C LEU A 106 12.32 0.89 16.86
N ASP A 107 12.89 -0.30 16.66
CA ASP A 107 14.10 -0.77 17.37
C ASP A 107 15.39 -0.04 16.92
N SER A 108 15.29 0.87 15.95
CA SER A 108 16.39 1.58 15.32
C SER A 108 16.02 3.03 15.01
N GLU A 109 16.96 3.97 15.12
CA GLU A 109 16.72 5.34 14.63
C GLU A 109 16.86 5.45 13.09
N TYR A 110 16.98 4.31 12.41
CA TYR A 110 17.19 4.26 10.97
C TYR A 110 15.88 4.34 10.18
N GLU A 111 15.78 5.35 9.33
CA GLU A 111 14.74 5.47 8.31
C GLU A 111 15.26 5.02 6.95
N TYR A 112 14.53 4.12 6.30
CA TYR A 112 14.81 3.68 4.94
C TYR A 112 13.78 4.29 3.98
N LYS A 113 14.26 5.11 3.04
CA LYS A 113 13.42 5.77 2.03
C LYS A 113 13.47 4.98 0.74
N MET A 114 12.31 4.56 0.25
CA MET A 114 12.20 3.81 -0.99
C MET A 114 11.45 4.61 -2.04
N PRO A 115 12.01 4.80 -3.25
CA PRO A 115 11.27 5.32 -4.38
C PRO A 115 10.23 4.30 -4.86
N CYS A 116 9.01 4.78 -5.12
CA CYS A 116 7.86 3.96 -5.44
C CYS A 116 7.00 4.53 -6.57
N TYR A 117 6.12 3.67 -7.08
CA TYR A 117 4.99 4.01 -7.93
C TYR A 117 3.72 3.34 -7.40
N SER A 118 2.56 3.86 -7.74
CA SER A 118 1.27 3.36 -7.28
C SER A 118 0.37 3.01 -8.45
N ASN A 119 -0.44 1.98 -8.24
CA ASN A 119 -1.48 1.56 -9.16
C ASN A 119 -2.76 1.32 -8.35
N VAL A 120 -3.91 1.55 -8.98
CA VAL A 120 -5.23 1.43 -8.35
C VAL A 120 -6.02 0.39 -9.13
N PHE A 121 -6.46 -0.67 -8.45
CA PHE A 121 -7.21 -1.78 -9.04
C PHE A 121 -8.60 -1.92 -8.43
#